data_AF-A0A2M8GI50-F1
#
_entry.id   AF-A0A2M8GI50-F1
#
_cell.length_a   1.000
_cell.length_b   1.000
_cell.length_c   1.000
_cell.angle_alpha   90.00
_cell.angle_beta   90.00
_cell.angle_gamma   90.00
#
_symmetry.space_group_name_H-M   'P 1'
#
loop_
_entity.id
_entity.type
_entity.pdbx_description
1 polymer ?
#
loop_
_entity_poly.entity_id
_entity_poly.type
_entity_poly.pdbx_seq_one_letter_code
_entity_poly.pdbx_strand_id
1 'polypeptide(L)'
;MTFPKYKYLLTFRYAEMICDLGIIFSRKFYLSDLPVRRTVEQFTQALRSGKQNIIEGVSEIVSLKSQIKLLGVATASFEEAIADLEDF
;
A
#
# COMPACT_ATOMS: atom_id res chain seq x y z
N MET A 1 -4.67 -5.68 25.96
CA MET A 1 -4.86 -4.54 25.04
C MET A 1 -5.51 -5.05 23.77
N THR A 2 -6.64 -4.48 23.36
CA THR A 2 -7.29 -4.79 22.07
C THR A 2 -6.67 -3.93 20.99
N PHE A 3 -6.32 -4.52 19.85
CA PHE A 3 -5.79 -3.77 18.71
C PHE A 3 -6.91 -2.96 18.03
N PRO A 4 -6.57 -1.94 17.22
CA PRO A 4 -7.53 -1.32 16.30
C PRO A 4 -8.21 -2.37 15.41
N LYS A 5 -9.49 -2.20 15.10
CA LYS A 5 -10.30 -3.18 14.35
C LYS A 5 -9.67 -3.61 13.02
N TYR A 6 -9.05 -2.69 12.29
CA TYR A 6 -8.40 -3.00 11.00
C TYR A 6 -7.28 -4.04 11.13
N LYS A 7 -6.61 -4.16 12.29
CA LYS A 7 -5.55 -5.14 12.51
C LYS A 7 -6.04 -6.59 12.49
N TYR A 8 -7.35 -6.81 12.63
CA TYR A 8 -7.96 -8.13 12.53
C TYR A 8 -8.36 -8.51 11.09
N LEU A 9 -8.29 -7.57 10.14
CA LEU A 9 -8.59 -7.84 8.73
C LEU A 9 -7.42 -8.55 8.06
N LEU A 10 -7.67 -9.68 7.40
CA LEU A 10 -6.65 -10.38 6.60
C LEU A 10 -6.09 -9.47 5.51
N THR A 11 -6.95 -8.70 4.84
CA THR A 11 -6.54 -7.75 3.79
C THR A 11 -5.56 -6.70 4.31
N PHE A 12 -5.77 -6.18 5.53
CA PHE A 12 -4.83 -5.23 6.12
C PHE A 12 -3.49 -5.90 6.45
N ARG A 13 -3.51 -7.10 7.02
CA ARG A 13 -2.28 -7.83 7.37
C ARG A 13 -1.45 -8.18 6.14
N TYR A 14 -2.10 -8.59 5.05
CA TYR A 14 -1.41 -8.80 3.77
C TYR A 14 -0.88 -7.50 3.17
N ALA A 15 -1.66 -6.41 3.20
CA ALA A 15 -1.19 -5.10 2.78
C ALA A 15 0.03 -4.61 3.59
N GLU A 16 0.07 -4.87 4.90
CA GLU A 16 1.21 -4.58 5.77
C GLU A 16 2.45 -5.39 5.35
N MET A 17 2.31 -6.70 5.16
CA MET A 17 3.41 -7.56 4.70
C MET A 17 3.91 -7.16 3.32
N ILE A 18 3.02 -6.88 2.37
CA ILE A 18 3.37 -6.45 1.01
C ILE A 18 4.11 -5.11 1.06
N CYS A 19 3.64 -4.14 1.86
CA CYS A 19 4.30 -2.86 2.02
C CYS A 19 5.72 -3.00 2.61
N ASP A 20 5.88 -3.83 3.65
CA ASP A 20 7.18 -4.02 4.31
C ASP A 20 8.18 -4.74 3.39
N LEU A 21 7.75 -5.83 2.75
CA LEU A 21 8.57 -6.59 1.81
C LEU A 21 8.91 -5.79 0.56
N GLY A 22 7.96 -5.02 0.03
CA GLY A 22 8.16 -4.15 -1.11
C GLY A 22 9.21 -3.05 -0.84
N ILE A 23 9.19 -2.43 0.34
CA ILE A 23 10.21 -1.44 0.73
C ILE A 23 11.60 -2.09 0.86
N ILE A 24 11.69 -3.31 1.39
CA ILE A 24 12.95 -4.05 1.47
C ILE A 24 13.46 -4.38 0.06
N PHE A 25 12.58 -4.84 -0.81
CA PHE A 25 12.87 -5.15 -2.21
C PHE A 25 13.38 -3.90 -2.96
N SER A 26 12.66 -2.79 -2.91
CA SER A 26 13.04 -1.56 -3.62
C SER A 26 14.38 -1.01 -3.15
N ARG A 27 14.65 -1.02 -1.84
CA ARG A 27 15.96 -0.64 -1.30
C ARG A 27 17.09 -1.55 -1.77
N LYS A 28 16.82 -2.85 -1.93
CA LYS A 28 17.85 -3.83 -2.31
C LYS A 28 18.16 -3.80 -3.81
N PHE A 29 17.14 -3.63 -4.66
CA PHE A 29 17.26 -3.87 -6.10
C PHE A 29 17.18 -2.62 -6.98
N TYR A 30 16.62 -1.51 -6.49
CA TYR A 30 16.49 -0.29 -7.29
C TYR A 30 17.50 0.82 -6.93
N LEU A 31 18.26 0.69 -5.83
CA LEU A 31 19.25 1.70 -5.41
C LEU A 31 20.60 1.61 -6.16
N SER A 32 20.73 0.72 -7.14
CA SER A 32 21.98 0.57 -7.90
C SER A 32 22.21 1.68 -8.94
N ASP A 33 21.17 2.36 -9.42
CA ASP A 33 21.29 3.41 -10.45
C ASP A 33 20.50 4.69 -10.08
N LEU A 34 21.18 5.85 -10.09
CA LEU A 34 20.63 7.19 -9.77
C LEU A 34 19.34 7.58 -10.53
N PRO A 35 19.12 7.20 -11.82
CA PRO A 35 17.85 7.47 -12.51
C PRO A 35 16.63 6.72 -11.95
N VAL A 36 16.81 5.66 -11.15
CA VAL A 36 15.74 4.77 -10.69
C VAL A 36 15.11 5.24 -9.37
N ARG A 37 15.66 6.28 -8.74
CA ARG A 37 15.17 6.82 -7.46
C ARG A 37 13.71 7.25 -7.51
N ARG A 38 13.27 7.84 -8.63
CA ARG A 38 11.87 8.28 -8.79
C ARG A 38 10.91 7.09 -8.82
N THR A 39 11.26 6.03 -9.53
CA THR A 39 10.46 4.80 -9.58
C THR A 39 10.37 4.15 -8.19
N VAL A 40 11.45 4.14 -7.40
CA VAL A 40 11.43 3.67 -6.00
C VAL A 40 10.48 4.48 -5.14
N GLU A 41 10.52 5.80 -5.27
CA GLU A 41 9.67 6.71 -4.51
C GLU A 41 8.19 6.50 -4.88
N GLN A 42 7.87 6.35 -6.17
CA GLN A 42 6.52 6.06 -6.67
C GLN A 42 6.00 4.71 -6.17
N PHE A 43 6.75 3.64 -6.37
CA PHE A 43 6.39 2.30 -5.89
C PHE A 43 6.18 2.27 -4.37
N THR A 44 7.10 2.87 -3.62
CA THR A 44 6.99 2.94 -2.14
C THR A 44 5.77 3.76 -1.71
N GLN A 45 5.45 4.83 -2.44
CA GLN A 45 4.29 5.66 -2.17
C GLN A 45 2.98 4.91 -2.46
N ALA A 46 2.91 4.18 -3.57
CA ALA A 46 1.76 3.36 -3.96
C ALA A 46 1.46 2.28 -2.89
N LEU A 47 2.48 1.54 -2.44
CA LEU A 47 2.36 0.56 -1.35
C LEU A 47 1.82 1.15 -0.05
N ARG A 48 2.35 2.32 0.35
CA ARG A 48 1.92 3.02 1.57
C ARG A 48 0.49 3.55 1.44
N SER A 49 0.15 4.12 0.29
CA SER A 49 -1.19 4.60 -0.04
C SER A 49 -2.21 3.48 0.05
N GLY A 50 -1.92 2.32 -0.55
CA GLY A 50 -2.80 1.14 -0.51
C GLY A 50 -3.13 0.73 0.92
N LYS A 51 -2.10 0.56 1.75
CA LYS A 51 -2.28 0.21 3.18
C LYS A 51 -3.04 1.29 3.96
N GLN A 52 -2.71 2.57 3.76
CA GLN A 52 -3.31 3.68 4.49
C GLN A 52 -4.80 3.85 4.16
N ASN A 53 -5.17 3.70 2.88
CA ASN A 53 -6.58 3.77 2.46
C ASN A 53 -7.42 2.61 3.04
N ILE A 54 -6.84 1.45 3.32
CA ILE A 54 -7.52 0.38 4.08
C ILE A 54 -7.80 0.83 5.51
N ILE A 55 -6.82 1.41 6.20
CA ILE A 55 -6.97 1.91 7.58
C ILE A 55 -8.09 2.96 7.64
N GLU A 56 -8.08 3.91 6.72
CA GLU A 56 -9.07 4.99 6.64
C GLU A 56 -10.44 4.46 6.26
N GLY A 57 -10.53 3.59 5.24
CA GLY A 57 -11.79 3.08 4.71
C GLY A 57 -12.58 2.21 5.70
N VAL A 58 -11.92 1.57 6.66
CA VAL A 58 -12.57 0.72 7.67
C VAL A 58 -12.71 1.40 9.04
N SER A 59 -12.43 2.70 9.12
CA SER A 59 -12.67 3.50 10.31
C SER A 59 -14.16 3.63 10.62
N GLU A 60 -14.52 3.62 11.90
CA GLU A 60 -15.91 3.64 12.38
C GLU A 60 -16.69 4.92 12.02
N ILE A 61 -15.98 5.99 11.66
CA ILE A 61 -16.53 7.32 11.38
C ILE A 61 -16.89 7.47 9.88
N VAL A 62 -16.47 6.54 9.04
CA VAL A 62 -16.54 6.67 7.58
C VAL A 62 -17.88 6.14 7.04
N SER A 63 -18.55 6.94 6.21
CA SER A 63 -19.78 6.53 5.53
C SER A 63 -19.53 5.35 4.57
N LEU A 64 -20.56 4.54 4.27
CA LEU A 64 -20.45 3.46 3.28
C LEU A 64 -19.93 3.94 1.91
N LYS A 65 -20.38 5.12 1.46
CA LYS A 65 -19.91 5.73 0.21
C LYS A 65 -18.40 6.02 0.26
N SER A 66 -17.94 6.61 1.36
CA SER A 66 -16.52 6.91 1.57
C SER A 66 -15.69 5.65 1.73
N GLN A 67 -16.21 4.63 2.41
CA GLN A 67 -15.57 3.33 2.55
C GLN A 67 -15.35 2.67 1.18
N ILE A 68 -16.39 2.58 0.34
CA ILE A 68 -16.28 2.04 -1.02
C ILE A 68 -15.22 2.82 -1.83
N LYS A 69 -15.24 4.15 -1.74
CA LYS A 69 -14.25 5.00 -2.41
C LYS A 69 -12.83 4.70 -1.95
N LEU A 70 -12.56 4.72 -0.65
CA LEU A 70 -11.21 4.53 -0.09
C LEU A 70 -10.69 3.13 -0.39
N LEU A 71 -11.53 2.09 -0.27
CA LEU A 71 -11.13 0.73 -0.64
C LEU A 71 -10.85 0.60 -2.15
N GLY A 72 -11.59 1.32 -3.01
CA GLY A 72 -11.27 1.41 -4.43
C GLY A 72 -9.92 2.07 -4.71
N VAL A 73 -9.59 3.16 -3.98
CA VAL A 73 -8.26 3.80 -4.06
C VAL A 73 -7.15 2.86 -3.56
N ALA A 74 -7.43 2.06 -2.52
CA ALA A 74 -6.49 1.07 -2.03
C ALA A 74 -6.15 0.03 -3.10
N THR A 75 -7.17 -0.51 -3.80
CA THR A 75 -6.98 -1.44 -4.92
C THR A 75 -6.14 -0.81 -6.02
N ALA A 76 -6.52 0.39 -6.50
CA ALA A 76 -5.78 1.08 -7.56
C ALA A 76 -4.32 1.36 -7.18
N SER A 77 -4.05 1.68 -5.90
CA SER A 77 -2.68 1.89 -5.41
C SER A 77 -1.84 0.60 -5.46
N PHE A 78 -2.45 -0.57 -5.21
CA PHE A 78 -1.73 -1.84 -5.35
C PHE A 78 -1.55 -2.25 -6.82
N GLU A 79 -2.49 -1.92 -7.69
CA GLU A 79 -2.34 -2.12 -9.14
C GLU A 79 -1.18 -1.26 -9.70
N GLU A 80 -1.04 -0.01 -9.26
CA GLU A 80 0.10 0.85 -9.58
C GLU A 80 1.42 0.24 -9.10
N ALA A 81 1.47 -0.25 -7.86
CA ALA A 81 2.66 -0.92 -7.33
C ALA A 81 3.01 -2.21 -8.10
N ILE A 82 2.03 -2.96 -8.59
CA ILE A 82 2.27 -4.15 -9.42
C ILE A 82 2.83 -3.75 -10.78
N ALA A 83 2.27 -2.73 -11.43
CA ALA A 83 2.78 -2.23 -12.70
C ALA A 83 4.25 -1.76 -12.58
N ASP A 84 4.59 -1.05 -11.51
CA ASP A 84 5.98 -0.64 -11.22
C ASP A 84 6.95 -1.83 -11.05
N LEU A 85 6.46 -3.00 -10.61
CA LEU A 85 7.23 -4.24 -10.50
C LEU A 85 7.34 -4.99 -11.83
N GLU A 86 6.31 -4.91 -12.68
CA GLU A 86 6.32 -5.51 -14.02
C GLU A 86 7.24 -4.74 -14.99
N ASP A 87 7.42 -3.45 -14.76
CA ASP A 87 8.33 -2.57 -15.52
C ASP A 87 9.81 -2.72 -15.12
N PHE A 88 10.12 -3.49 -14.06
CA PHE A 88 11.49 -3.74 -13.56
C PHE A 88 12.09 -5.03 -14.10
#